data_AF-A0A847PEM2-F1
#
_entry.id   AF-A0A847PEM2-F1
#
_cell.length_a   1.000
_cell.length_b   1.000
_cell.length_c   1.000
_cell.angle_alpha   90.00
_cell.angle_beta   90.00
_cell.angle_gamma   90.00
#
_symmetry.space_group_name_H-M   'P 1'
#
loop_
_entity.id
_entity.type
_entity.pdbx_description
1 polymer ?
#
loop_
_entity_poly.entity_id
_entity_poly.type
_entity_poly.pdbx_seq_one_letter_code
_entity_poly.pdbx_strand_id
1 'polypeptide(L)' 'MPRYICVHGHFYQPPRENPWLERVELQESAAPWHDWNSRITAECYLRNSASPILDEKGLIRKICD' A
#
# COMPACT_ATOMS: atom_id res chain seq x y z
N MET A 1 -10.25 1.93 33.49
CA MET A 1 -10.24 0.65 32.75
C MET A 1 -9.21 0.74 31.65
N PRO A 2 -8.31 -0.25 31.49
CA PRO A 2 -7.39 -0.28 30.36
C PRO A 2 -8.16 -0.50 29.06
N ARG A 3 -7.78 0.25 28.01
CA ARG A 3 -8.32 0.11 26.65
C ARG A 3 -7.23 -0.49 25.78
N TYR A 4 -7.56 -1.55 25.07
CA TYR A 4 -6.62 -2.25 24.18
C TYR A 4 -7.13 -2.17 22.75
N ILE A 5 -6.20 -2.02 21.80
CA ILE A 5 -6.47 -2.09 20.38
C ILE A 5 -5.45 -3.04 19.75
N CYS A 6 -5.92 -3.93 18.88
CA CYS A 6 -5.08 -4.82 18.08
C CYS A 6 -5.40 -4.58 16.61
N VAL A 7 -4.36 -4.39 15.80
CA VAL A 7 -4.47 -4.25 14.35
C VAL A 7 -3.53 -5.27 13.72
N HIS A 8 -4.08 -6.15 12.88
CA HIS A 8 -3.32 -7.13 12.12
C HIS A 8 -3.51 -6.86 10.63
N GLY A 9 -2.42 -6.60 9.92
CA GLY A 9 -2.42 -6.42 8.47
C GLY A 9 -1.72 -7.59 7.78
N HIS A 10 -2.43 -8.27 6.88
CA HIS A 10 -1.86 -9.30 6.01
C HIS A 10 -1.90 -8.81 4.57
N PHE A 11 -0.73 -8.49 4.01
CA PHE A 11 -0.57 -8.01 2.65
C PHE A 11 0.34 -8.96 1.89
N TYR A 12 -0.13 -9.45 0.75
CA TYR A 12 0.60 -10.44 -0.05
C TYR A 12 0.27 -10.23 -1.52
N GLN A 13 1.33 -10.22 -2.34
CA GLN A 13 1.24 -10.31 -3.79
C GLN A 13 1.94 -11.60 -4.20
N PRO A 14 1.27 -12.52 -4.93
CA PRO A 14 1.92 -13.74 -5.39
C PRO A 14 3.02 -13.42 -6.42
N PRO A 15 4.00 -14.32 -6.63
CA PRO A 15 4.94 -14.22 -7.73
C PRO A 15 4.20 -14.07 -9.07
N ARG A 16 4.66 -13.12 -9.89
CA ARG A 16 4.07 -12.80 -11.22
C ARG A 16 5.11 -12.78 -12.33
N GLU A 17 6.36 -13.08 -11.99
CA GLU A 17 7.48 -13.15 -12.90
C GLU A 17 7.22 -14.26 -13.92
N ASN A 18 7.53 -13.95 -15.18
CA ASN A 18 7.60 -14.95 -16.22
C ASN A 18 8.76 -15.90 -15.88
N PRO A 19 8.55 -17.23 -15.79
CA PRO A 19 9.56 -18.15 -15.29
C PRO A 19 10.76 -18.34 -16.23
N TRP A 20 10.67 -17.89 -17.48
CA TRP A 20 11.80 -17.90 -18.42
C TRP A 20 12.56 -16.58 -18.46
N LEU A 21 11.87 -15.46 -18.23
CA LEU A 21 12.45 -14.12 -18.31
C LEU A 21 12.87 -13.57 -16.95
N GLU A 22 12.48 -14.24 -15.87
CA GLU A 22 12.73 -13.86 -14.47
C GLU A 22 12.34 -12.40 -14.17
N ARG A 23 11.30 -11.92 -14.87
CA ARG A 23 10.79 -10.56 -14.73
C ARG A 23 9.29 -10.53 -14.89
N VAL A 24 8.66 -9.57 -14.22
CA VAL A 24 7.27 -9.20 -14.52
C VAL A 24 7.27 -8.42 -15.83
N GLU A 25 6.40 -8.78 -16.75
CA GLU A 25 6.24 -8.06 -18.02
C GLU A 25 5.30 -6.86 -17.85
N LEU A 26 5.33 -5.93 -18.81
CA LEU A 26 4.41 -4.79 -18.82
C LEU A 26 2.96 -5.29 -18.87
N GLN A 27 2.11 -4.77 -17.98
CA GLN A 27 0.68 -5.10 -17.94
C GLN A 27 -0.14 -3.85 -18.26
N GLU A 28 -0.65 -3.73 -19.48
CA GLU A 28 -1.32 -2.52 -19.97
C GLU A 28 -2.49 -2.06 -19.09
N SER A 29 -3.25 -3.00 -18.50
CA SER A 29 -4.37 -2.68 -17.60
C SER A 29 -3.93 -2.10 -16.24
N ALA A 30 -2.64 -2.18 -15.91
CA ALA A 30 -2.06 -1.54 -14.73
C ALA A 30 -1.62 -0.08 -14.98
N ALA A 31 -1.78 0.45 -16.19
CA ALA A 31 -1.43 1.83 -16.52
C ALA A 31 -2.01 2.82 -15.48
N PRO A 32 -1.22 3.84 -15.07
CA PRO A 32 0.08 4.23 -15.62
C PRO A 32 1.28 3.42 -15.08
N TRP A 33 1.04 2.41 -14.24
CA TRP A 33 2.10 1.60 -13.63
C TRP A 33 2.57 0.49 -14.57
N HIS A 34 3.82 0.05 -14.37
CA HIS A 34 4.42 -1.03 -15.14
C HIS A 34 3.62 -2.35 -14.99
N ASP A 35 3.16 -2.66 -13.79
CA ASP A 35 2.44 -3.89 -13.48
C ASP A 35 1.46 -3.71 -12.30
N TRP A 36 0.61 -4.71 -12.10
CA TRP A 36 -0.38 -4.72 -11.03
C TRP A 36 0.24 -4.70 -9.62
N ASN A 37 1.43 -5.25 -9.43
CA ASN A 37 2.09 -5.21 -8.12
C ASN A 37 2.44 -3.76 -7.75
N SER A 38 2.99 -3.01 -8.72
CA SER A 38 3.29 -1.58 -8.61
C SER A 38 2.03 -0.75 -8.38
N ARG A 39 0.97 -0.99 -9.16
CA ARG A 39 -0.31 -0.29 -9.02
C ARG A 39 -0.94 -0.49 -7.65
N ILE A 40 -1.07 -1.75 -7.22
CA ILE A 40 -1.67 -2.09 -5.92
C ILE A 40 -0.81 -1.53 -4.77
N THR A 41 0.51 -1.55 -4.89
CA THR A 41 1.40 -0.95 -3.90
C THR A 41 1.14 0.54 -3.77
N ALA A 42 1.07 1.27 -4.88
CA ALA A 42 0.86 2.71 -4.90
C ALA A 42 -0.56 3.12 -4.45
N GLU A 43 -1.59 2.42 -4.92
CA GLU A 43 -2.99 2.79 -4.68
C GLU A 43 -3.54 2.24 -3.36
N CYS A 44 -3.03 1.10 -2.87
CA CYS A 44 -3.55 0.42 -1.69
C CYS A 44 -2.57 0.41 -0.52
N TYR A 45 -1.37 -0.14 -0.71
CA TYR A 45 -0.46 -0.41 0.42
C TYR A 45 0.22 0.84 0.94
N LEU A 46 0.55 1.79 0.06
CA LEU A 46 1.19 3.05 0.42
C LEU A 46 0.34 3.87 1.40
N ARG A 47 -0.99 3.74 1.36
CA ARG A 47 -1.88 4.43 2.32
C ARG A 47 -1.75 3.89 3.74
N ASN A 48 -1.21 2.68 3.91
CA ASN A 48 -0.90 2.13 5.23
C ASN A 48 0.47 2.56 5.74
N SER A 49 1.33 3.15 4.89
CA SER A 49 2.67 3.57 5.31
C SER A 49 2.67 4.88 6.08
N ALA A 50 1.59 5.67 6.01
CA ALA A 50 1.51 6.92 6.72
C ALA A 50 0.09 7.22 7.18
N SER A 51 -0.06 7.81 8.36
CA SER A 51 -1.35 8.26 8.90
C SER A 51 -1.31 9.74 9.24
N PRO A 52 -2.32 10.53 8.81
CA PRO A 52 -2.49 11.88 9.32
C PRO A 52 -2.97 11.83 10.78
N ILE A 53 -2.36 12.66 11.62
CA ILE A 53 -2.85 12.99 12.95
C ILE A 53 -3.54 14.34 12.83
N LEU A 54 -4.84 14.36 13.14
CA LEU A 54 -5.68 15.56 13.06
C LEU A 54 -5.65 16.35 14.38
N ASP A 55 -5.81 17.66 14.30
CA ASP A 55 -6.04 18.52 15.45
C ASP A 55 -7.53 18.59 15.85
N GLU A 56 -7.84 19.43 16.84
CA GLU A 56 -9.20 19.62 17.36
C GLU A 56 -10.18 20.21 16.33
N LYS A 57 -9.67 20.84 15.26
CA LYS A 57 -10.47 21.40 14.15
C LYS A 57 -10.57 20.44 12.96
N GLY A 58 -9.99 19.24 13.07
CA GLY A 58 -9.95 18.24 12.00
C GLY A 58 -8.91 18.53 10.93
N LEU A 59 -7.96 19.45 11.16
CA LEU A 59 -6.88 19.77 10.22
C LEU A 59 -5.66 18.89 10.49
N ILE A 60 -4.85 18.62 9.45
CA ILE A 60 -3.64 17.80 9.60
C ILE A 60 -2.62 18.56 10.46
N ARG A 61 -2.30 18.00 11.63
CA ARG A 61 -1.25 18.49 12.52
C ARG A 61 0.10 17.85 12.24
N LYS A 62 0.10 16.55 11.90
CA LYS A 62 1.30 15.75 11.66
C LYS A 62 0.98 14.60 10.71
N ILE A 63 1.94 14.19 9.90
CA ILE A 63 1.95 12.90 9.23
C ILE A 63 2.94 12.01 9.99
N CYS A 64 2.52 10.80 10.35
CA CYS A 64 3.41 9.77 10.91
C CYS A 64 3.60 8.69 9.86
N ASP A 65 4.86 8.38 9.60
CA ASP A 65 5.42 7.47 8.61
C ASP A 65 6.49 6.57 9.26
#